data_AF-A0A962A2C7-F1
#
_entry.id   AF-A0A962A2C7-F1
#
_cell.length_a   1.000
_cell.length_b   1.000
_cell.length_c   1.000
_cell.angle_alpha   90.00
_cell.angle_beta   90.00
_cell.angle_gamma   90.00
#
_symmetry.space_group_name_H-M   'P 1'
#
loop_
_entity.id
_entity.type
_entity.pdbx_description
1 polymer ?
#
loop_
_entity_poly.entity_id
_entity_poly.type
_entity_poly.pdbx_seq_one_letter_code
_entity_poly.pdbx_strand_id
1 'polypeptide(L)'
;MDKALSERDYFQQAKALKERHQLQEAETLLKQALEVYPDDVKLLVESAIVHAELGNKNKAAQYMVSALQIQPANTAYHRFLSTYKI
;
A
#
# COMPACT_ATOMS: atom_id res chain seq x y z
N MET A 1 -5.55 23.87 -13.13
CA MET A 1 -6.21 23.06 -12.10
C MET A 1 -5.57 21.69 -12.18
N ASP A 2 -4.57 21.43 -11.35
CA ASP A 2 -3.89 20.14 -11.29
C ASP A 2 -4.92 19.08 -10.93
N LYS A 3 -5.25 18.25 -11.93
CA LYS A 3 -6.21 17.18 -11.74
C LYS A 3 -5.51 16.14 -10.88
N ALA A 4 -5.84 16.08 -9.59
CA ALA A 4 -5.40 15.00 -8.73
C ALA A 4 -5.70 13.67 -9.45
N LEU A 5 -4.70 12.81 -9.54
CA LEU A 5 -4.85 11.48 -10.14
C LEU A 5 -5.97 10.74 -9.40
N SER A 6 -6.75 9.92 -10.11
CA SER A 6 -7.73 9.07 -9.43
C SER A 6 -7.03 8.02 -8.57
N GLU A 7 -7.73 7.45 -7.58
CA GLU A 7 -7.25 6.34 -6.77
C GLU A 7 -6.82 5.15 -7.65
N ARG A 8 -7.53 4.95 -8.77
CA ARG A 8 -7.19 3.94 -9.77
C ARG A 8 -5.87 4.26 -10.49
N ASP A 9 -5.67 5.51 -10.89
CA ASP A 9 -4.45 5.92 -11.60
C ASP A 9 -3.23 5.83 -10.69
N TYR A 10 -3.35 6.22 -9.42
CA TYR A 10 -2.32 6.03 -8.41
C TYR A 10 -1.96 4.56 -8.25
N PHE A 11 -2.97 3.70 -8.10
CA PHE A 11 -2.76 2.26 -7.92
C PHE A 11 -2.03 1.63 -9.12
N GLN A 12 -2.44 1.94 -10.35
CA GLN A 12 -1.80 1.37 -11.54
C GLN A 12 -0.35 1.84 -11.70
N GLN A 13 -0.07 3.12 -11.45
CA GLN A 13 1.27 3.67 -11.54
C GLN A 13 2.18 3.11 -10.44
N ALA A 14 1.70 3.05 -9.20
CA ALA A 14 2.46 2.48 -8.09
C ALA A 14 2.81 1.01 -8.34
N LYS A 15 1.84 0.23 -8.84
CA LYS A 15 2.06 -1.17 -9.23
C LYS A 15 3.10 -1.29 -10.35
N ALA A 16 3.04 -0.44 -11.36
CA ALA A 16 4.01 -0.43 -12.46
C ALA A 16 5.43 -0.07 -11.98
N LEU A 17 5.57 0.90 -11.08
CA LEU A 17 6.85 1.25 -10.45
C LEU A 17 7.41 0.07 -9.65
N LYS A 18 6.56 -0.60 -8.86
CA LYS A 18 6.94 -1.81 -8.12
C LYS A 18 7.41 -2.93 -9.04
N GLU A 19 6.69 -3.23 -10.12
CA GLU A 19 7.07 -4.26 -11.10
C GLU A 19 8.44 -3.95 -11.74
N ARG A 20 8.79 -2.68 -11.89
CA ARG A 20 10.10 -2.20 -12.35
C ARG A 20 11.16 -2.13 -11.25
N HIS A 21 10.86 -2.60 -10.04
CA HIS A 21 11.72 -2.54 -8.85
C HIS A 21 12.09 -1.10 -8.43
N GLN A 22 11.31 -0.10 -8.86
CA GLN A 22 11.46 1.31 -8.47
C GLN A 22 10.71 1.56 -7.15
N LEU A 23 11.10 0.85 -6.10
CA LEU A 23 10.33 0.76 -4.85
C LEU A 23 10.22 2.09 -4.10
N GLN A 24 11.26 2.93 -4.14
CA GLN A 24 11.26 4.25 -3.49
C GLN A 24 10.32 5.25 -4.20
N GLU A 25 10.24 5.15 -5.53
CA GLU A 25 9.29 5.94 -6.32
C GLU A 25 7.86 5.48 -6.03
N ALA A 26 7.64 4.16 -5.95
CA ALA A 26 6.34 3.59 -5.58
C ALA A 26 5.91 4.03 -4.16
N GLU A 27 6.81 4.02 -3.17
CA GLU A 27 6.56 4.52 -1.82
C GLU A 27 6.13 6.00 -1.85
N THR A 28 6.86 6.83 -2.59
CA THR A 28 6.58 8.27 -2.69
C THR A 28 5.20 8.52 -3.31
N LEU A 29 4.89 7.81 -4.40
CA LEU A 29 3.61 7.93 -5.08
C LEU A 29 2.45 7.44 -4.21
N LEU A 30 2.62 6.32 -3.51
CA LEU A 30 1.59 5.77 -2.61
C LEU A 30 1.36 6.66 -1.39
N LYS A 31 2.41 7.32 -0.89
CA LYS A 31 2.25 8.33 0.16
C LYS A 31 1.36 9.48 -0.31
N GLN A 32 1.62 10.03 -1.51
CA GLN A 32 0.77 11.08 -2.10
C GLN A 32 -0.66 10.59 -2.31
N ALA A 33 -0.82 9.35 -2.79
CA ALA A 33 -2.13 8.75 -3.00
C ALA A 33 -2.94 8.64 -1.70
N LEU A 34 -2.30 8.20 -0.61
CA LEU A 34 -2.93 8.05 0.70
C LEU A 34 -3.16 9.38 1.44
N GLU A 35 -2.50 10.47 1.03
CA GLU A 35 -2.85 11.83 1.50
C GLU A 35 -4.22 12.29 0.94
N VAL A 36 -4.56 11.85 -0.28
CA VAL A 36 -5.84 12.18 -0.94
C VAL A 36 -6.92 11.14 -0.63
N TYR A 37 -6.53 9.87 -0.55
CA TYR A 37 -7.41 8.71 -0.39
C TYR A 37 -6.97 7.84 0.80
N PRO A 38 -7.08 8.32 2.05
CA PRO A 38 -6.49 7.67 3.23
C PRO A 38 -7.05 6.27 3.52
N ASP A 39 -8.32 6.03 3.15
CA ASP A 39 -9.03 4.79 3.43
C ASP A 39 -9.17 3.89 2.19
N ASP A 40 -8.48 4.19 1.08
CA ASP A 40 -8.52 3.31 -0.08
C ASP A 40 -7.75 2.02 0.20
N VAL A 41 -8.50 0.92 0.32
CA VAL A 41 -7.96 -0.39 0.68
C VAL A 41 -6.92 -0.89 -0.33
N LYS A 42 -7.05 -0.58 -1.63
CA LYS A 42 -6.08 -1.03 -2.63
C LYS A 42 -4.77 -0.28 -2.49
N LEU A 43 -4.81 1.02 -2.24
CA LEU A 43 -3.62 1.84 -2.00
C LEU A 43 -2.92 1.45 -0.69
N LEU A 44 -3.68 1.18 0.38
CA LEU A 44 -3.14 0.69 1.65
C LEU A 44 -2.44 -0.67 1.48
N VAL A 45 -3.07 -1.60 0.75
CA VAL A 45 -2.49 -2.93 0.49
C VAL A 45 -1.24 -2.83 -0.38
N GLU A 46 -1.27 -2.01 -1.44
CA GLU A 46 -0.11 -1.82 -2.31
C GLU A 46 1.06 -1.19 -1.53
N SER A 47 0.78 -0.22 -0.65
CA SER A 47 1.77 0.38 0.26
C SER A 47 2.36 -0.66 1.21
N ALA A 48 1.52 -1.54 1.79
CA ALA A 48 2.00 -2.62 2.63
C ALA A 48 2.98 -3.54 1.89
N ILE A 49 2.66 -3.91 0.64
CA ILE A 49 3.51 -4.77 -0.19
C ILE A 49 4.83 -4.07 -0.55
N VAL A 50 4.77 -2.82 -1.02
CA VAL A 50 5.98 -2.03 -1.35
C VAL A 50 6.90 -1.89 -0.13
N HIS A 51 6.35 -1.62 1.05
CA HIS A 51 7.13 -1.55 2.28
C HIS A 51 7.73 -2.90 2.69
N ALA A 52 7.04 -4.01 2.43
CA ALA A 52 7.59 -5.34 2.68
C ALA A 52 8.79 -5.64 1.77
N GLU A 53 8.70 -5.28 0.48
CA GLU A 53 9.78 -5.43 -0.50
C GLU A 53 10.98 -4.52 -0.19
N LEU A 54 10.74 -3.33 0.36
CA LEU A 54 11.77 -2.44 0.90
C LEU A 54 12.42 -2.94 2.21
N GLY A 55 11.94 -4.05 2.79
CA GLY A 55 12.40 -4.58 4.07
C GLY A 55 11.83 -3.85 5.31
N ASN A 56 10.94 -2.88 5.11
CA ASN A 56 10.29 -2.08 6.14
C ASN A 56 9.09 -2.82 6.78
N LYS A 57 9.34 -3.99 7.39
CA LYS A 57 8.30 -4.90 7.92
C LYS A 57 7.29 -4.22 8.85
N ASN A 58 7.76 -3.31 9.71
CA ASN A 58 6.90 -2.58 10.65
C ASN A 58 5.88 -1.69 9.91
N LYS A 59 6.32 -0.92 8.91
CA LYS A 59 5.42 -0.09 8.09
C LYS A 59 4.48 -0.96 7.26
N ALA A 60 4.98 -2.05 6.69
CA ALA A 60 4.17 -3.00 5.95
C ALA A 60 3.00 -3.54 6.80
N ALA A 61 3.28 -3.94 8.04
CA ALA A 61 2.26 -4.41 8.97
C ALA A 61 1.26 -3.29 9.33
N GLN A 62 1.73 -2.06 9.55
CA GLN A 62 0.84 -0.93 9.86
C GLN A 62 -0.18 -0.67 8.76
N TYR A 63 0.26 -0.56 7.50
CA TYR A 63 -0.67 -0.35 6.38
C TYR A 63 -1.62 -1.54 6.19
N MET A 64 -1.15 -2.77 6.40
CA MET A 64 -2.01 -3.95 6.32
C MET A 64 -3.05 -3.99 7.46
N VAL A 65 -2.69 -3.50 8.66
CA VAL A 65 -3.66 -3.34 9.76
C VAL A 65 -4.74 -2.33 9.39
N SER A 66 -4.38 -1.19 8.79
CA SER A 66 -5.37 -0.21 8.31
C SER A 66 -6.32 -0.83 7.27
N ALA A 67 -5.79 -1.59 6.31
CA ALA A 67 -6.63 -2.31 5.33
C ALA A 67 -7.56 -3.34 6.00
N LEU A 68 -7.06 -4.07 7.02
CA LEU A 68 -7.84 -5.04 7.79
C LEU A 68 -8.94 -4.39 8.63
N GLN A 69 -8.74 -3.19 9.16
CA GLN A 69 -9.79 -2.47 9.89
C GLN A 69 -10.99 -2.15 8.99
N ILE A 70 -10.76 -1.92 7.69
CA ILE A 70 -11.82 -1.64 6.70
C ILE A 70 -12.43 -2.94 6.18
N GLN A 71 -11.61 -3.98 5.94
CA GLN A 71 -12.04 -5.30 5.46
C GLN A 71 -11.63 -6.42 6.41
N PRO A 72 -12.30 -6.56 7.57
CA PRO A 72 -11.89 -7.48 8.64
C PRO A 72 -12.02 -8.96 8.28
N ALA A 73 -12.86 -9.30 7.30
CA ALA A 73 -13.06 -10.69 6.87
C ALA A 73 -11.98 -11.17 5.88
N ASN A 74 -11.02 -10.33 5.50
CA ASN A 74 -10.02 -10.70 4.50
C ASN A 74 -8.88 -11.54 5.12
N THR A 75 -8.98 -12.86 4.96
CA THR A 75 -8.00 -13.83 5.48
C THR A 75 -6.59 -13.65 4.91
N ALA A 76 -6.44 -13.03 3.74
CA ALA A 76 -5.12 -12.73 3.17
C ALA A 76 -4.35 -11.72 4.02
N TYR A 77 -5.03 -10.75 4.62
CA TYR A 77 -4.40 -9.72 5.46
C TYR A 77 -3.91 -10.30 6.78
N HIS A 78 -4.67 -11.23 7.37
CA HIS A 78 -4.19 -11.99 8.52
C HIS A 78 -2.95 -12.81 8.19
N ARG A 79 -2.91 -13.48 7.04
CA ARG A 79 -1.74 -14.26 6.60
C ARG A 79 -0.52 -13.36 6.40
N PHE A 80 -0.70 -12.23 5.74
CA PHE A 80 0.36 -11.23 5.58
C PHE A 80 0.92 -10.81 6.93
N LEU A 81 0.05 -10.42 7.86
CA LEU A 81 0.47 -10.02 9.20
C LEU A 81 1.20 -11.15 9.93
N SER A 82 0.76 -12.40 9.86
CA SER A 82 1.50 -13.51 10.48
C SER A 82 2.93 -13.70 9.93
N THR A 83 3.22 -13.27 8.70
CA THR A 83 4.56 -13.32 8.11
C THR A 83 5.45 -12.16 8.56
N TYR A 84 4.88 -10.98 8.79
CA TYR A 84 5.63 -9.74 9.08
C TYR A 84 5.54 -9.27 10.52
N LYS A 85 4.69 -9.89 11.35
CA LYS A 85 4.51 -9.59 12.76
C LYS A 85 5.45 -10.47 13.59
N ILE A 86 6.27 -9.81 14.40
CA ILE A 86 7.24 -10.38 15.36
C ILE A 86 6.49 -10.82 16.61
#